data_AF-A0A0X3V9G6-F1
#
_entry.id   AF-A0A0X3V9G6-F1
#
_cell.length_a   1.000
_cell.length_b   1.000
_cell.length_c   1.000
_cell.angle_alpha   90.00
_cell.angle_beta   90.00
_cell.angle_gamma   90.00
#
_symmetry.space_group_name_H-M   'P 1'
#
loop_
_entity.id
_entity.type
_entity.pdbx_description
1 polymer ?
#
loop_
_entity_poly.entity_id
_entity_poly.type
_entity_poly.pdbx_seq_one_letter_code
_entity_poly.pdbx_strand_id
1 'polypeptide(L)'
;MTALARLLASENNTSDLLAYLIELDATPLVAVLGLPPGTYAAAREVRTGGRRSRLDLVVHREGSREPVAVLEVKGAAGEHGDQLARYAEWAPSAKLFYCTLDGTATAAPAPWQPLSLVALFGAWHGSSHVYAAWLADEIAGVLGPWNQEADGVIGASTGPYVANLVTRRTAAAVGGVAGSTTPGMPMLVVFRAHPGGGADARIGVDVRCNNLTNPAESWLFRPFVQVGTWADPTPAAKLAVQPLAAALQDALTWPAIRQVVKDPGVLNPGGNDGLRNPPGGTQPIFYDDRGVRLATQFKVDVTRVTRFDLAAMITAVLDHLEAATTVGVPAVTTGE
;
A
#
# COMPACT_ATOMS: atom_id res chain seq x y z
N MET A 1 17.41 16.00 -0.59
CA MET A 1 15.99 16.41 -0.46
C MET A 1 15.93 17.92 -0.23
N THR A 2 15.23 18.66 -1.09
CA THR A 2 15.05 20.13 -0.99
C THR A 2 14.16 20.51 0.20
N ALA A 3 14.07 21.80 0.54
CA ALA A 3 13.17 22.27 1.60
C ALA A 3 11.69 22.03 1.25
N LEU A 4 11.30 22.29 0.00
CA LEU A 4 9.95 22.03 -0.50
C LEU A 4 9.59 20.53 -0.41
N ALA A 5 10.51 19.65 -0.81
CA ALA A 5 10.32 18.21 -0.70
C ALA A 5 10.09 17.75 0.75
N ARG A 6 10.73 18.37 1.75
CA ARG A 6 10.46 18.07 3.16
C ARG A 6 9.07 18.54 3.60
N LEU A 7 8.60 19.68 3.08
CA LEU A 7 7.24 20.14 3.37
C LEU A 7 6.21 19.17 2.79
N LEU A 8 6.39 18.77 1.52
CA LEU A 8 5.51 17.83 0.81
C LEU A 8 5.57 16.40 1.36
N ALA A 9 6.52 16.07 2.24
CA ALA A 9 6.56 14.81 2.97
C ALA A 9 5.53 14.73 4.12
N SER A 10 4.80 15.82 4.38
CA SER A 10 3.71 15.88 5.36
C SER A 10 2.39 16.11 4.64
N GLU A 11 1.40 15.26 4.95
CA GLU A 11 0.03 15.38 4.42
C GLU A 11 -0.56 16.74 4.79
N ASN A 12 -0.43 17.17 6.06
CA ASN A 12 -0.90 18.47 6.53
C ASN A 12 -0.33 19.64 5.74
N ASN A 13 1.00 19.71 5.60
CA ASN A 13 1.65 20.78 4.84
C ASN A 13 1.24 20.75 3.36
N THR A 14 1.08 19.56 2.78
CA THR A 14 0.62 19.41 1.39
C THR A 14 -0.77 20.01 1.22
N SER A 15 -1.68 19.72 2.13
CA SER A 15 -3.02 20.29 2.13
C SER A 15 -3.06 21.79 2.48
N ASP A 16 -2.14 22.31 3.31
CA ASP A 16 -2.00 23.75 3.56
C ASP A 16 -1.54 24.48 2.30
N LEU A 17 -0.56 23.92 1.57
CA LEU A 17 -0.11 24.46 0.28
C LEU A 17 -1.24 24.45 -0.75
N LEU A 18 -2.06 23.41 -0.77
CA LEU A 18 -3.24 23.36 -1.63
C LEU A 18 -4.26 24.44 -1.27
N ALA A 19 -4.57 24.64 0.02
CA ALA A 19 -5.45 25.71 0.47
C ALA A 19 -4.91 27.09 0.05
N TYR A 20 -3.62 27.31 0.22
CA TYR A 20 -2.96 28.55 -0.18
C TYR A 20 -3.07 28.81 -1.70
N LEU A 21 -2.88 27.80 -2.54
CA LEU A 21 -3.09 27.94 -3.99
C LEU A 21 -4.54 28.29 -4.34
N ILE A 22 -5.51 27.72 -3.63
CA ILE A 22 -6.94 28.03 -3.81
C ILE A 22 -7.26 29.48 -3.40
N GLU A 23 -6.65 29.98 -2.32
CA GLU A 23 -6.79 31.37 -1.89
C GLU A 23 -6.24 32.36 -2.92
N LEU A 24 -5.15 31.99 -3.61
CA LEU A 24 -4.54 32.83 -4.66
C LEU A 24 -5.33 32.80 -5.97
N ASP A 25 -5.78 31.61 -6.41
CA ASP A 25 -6.61 31.44 -7.60
C ASP A 25 -7.40 30.12 -7.52
N ALA A 26 -8.70 30.20 -7.28
CA ALA A 26 -9.56 29.02 -7.19
C ALA A 26 -9.95 28.42 -8.56
N THR A 27 -9.66 29.10 -9.67
CA THR A 27 -10.14 28.71 -11.00
C THR A 27 -9.66 27.31 -11.44
N PRO A 28 -8.37 26.94 -11.25
CA PRO A 28 -7.91 25.60 -11.60
C PRO A 28 -8.61 24.50 -10.81
N LEU A 29 -8.92 24.74 -9.52
CA LEU A 29 -9.67 23.80 -8.69
C LEU A 29 -11.06 23.51 -9.28
N VAL A 30 -11.78 24.55 -9.71
CA VAL A 30 -13.14 24.42 -10.27
C VAL A 30 -13.15 23.46 -11.45
N ALA A 31 -12.18 23.59 -12.35
CA ALA A 31 -12.04 22.70 -13.50
C ALA A 31 -11.72 21.26 -13.07
N VAL A 32 -10.72 21.06 -12.22
CA VAL A 32 -10.28 19.71 -11.76
C VAL A 32 -11.40 18.97 -11.03
N LEU A 33 -12.14 19.65 -10.17
CA LEU A 33 -13.23 19.05 -9.40
C LEU A 33 -14.56 19.00 -10.18
N GLY A 34 -14.60 19.55 -11.40
CA GLY A 34 -15.81 19.69 -12.21
C GLY A 34 -16.93 20.46 -11.49
N LEU A 35 -16.58 21.49 -10.74
CA LEU A 35 -17.53 22.34 -10.04
C LEU A 35 -18.15 23.35 -11.04
N PRO A 36 -19.38 23.83 -10.79
CA PRO A 36 -19.96 24.90 -11.61
C PRO A 36 -19.10 26.18 -11.55
N PRO A 37 -19.16 27.06 -12.56
CA PRO A 37 -18.47 28.35 -12.50
C PRO A 37 -18.86 29.15 -11.25
N GLY A 38 -17.88 29.82 -10.64
CA GLY A 38 -18.07 30.67 -9.46
C GLY A 38 -16.79 30.83 -8.64
N THR A 39 -16.87 31.61 -7.56
CA THR A 39 -15.78 31.76 -6.60
C THR A 39 -15.90 30.74 -5.48
N TYR A 40 -14.77 30.19 -5.07
CA TYR A 40 -14.69 29.15 -4.05
C TYR A 40 -13.61 29.49 -3.03
N ALA A 41 -13.84 29.08 -1.79
CA ALA A 41 -12.89 29.19 -0.69
C ALA A 41 -12.66 27.78 -0.11
N ALA A 42 -11.48 27.56 0.45
CA ALA A 42 -11.16 26.32 1.13
C ALA A 42 -11.00 26.54 2.64
N ALA A 43 -11.45 25.58 3.43
CA ALA A 43 -11.27 25.52 4.87
C ALA A 43 -10.46 24.27 5.23
N ARG A 44 -9.43 24.46 6.05
CA ARG A 44 -8.54 23.41 6.53
C ARG A 44 -8.99 22.84 7.87
N GLU A 45 -8.68 21.56 8.08
CA GLU A 45 -8.88 20.86 9.36
C GLU A 45 -10.32 20.98 9.93
N VAL A 46 -11.32 20.92 9.06
CA VAL A 46 -12.72 21.14 9.43
C VAL A 46 -13.21 20.01 10.33
N ARG A 47 -13.73 20.36 11.50
CA ARG A 47 -14.23 19.39 12.47
C ARG A 47 -15.62 18.89 12.07
N THR A 48 -15.77 17.58 11.90
CA THR A 48 -17.05 16.94 11.55
C THR A 48 -17.81 16.39 12.76
N GLY A 49 -17.21 16.47 13.96
CA GLY A 49 -17.74 15.96 15.23
C GLY A 49 -16.65 15.31 16.07
N GLY A 50 -16.86 15.15 17.38
CA GLY A 50 -15.86 14.56 18.29
C GLY A 50 -14.52 15.32 18.35
N ARG A 51 -13.61 14.90 19.24
CA ARG A 51 -12.30 15.56 19.40
C ARG A 51 -11.26 15.20 18.32
N ARG A 52 -11.50 14.13 17.54
CA ARG A 52 -10.50 13.50 16.65
C ARG A 52 -10.89 13.41 15.17
N SER A 53 -12.05 13.92 14.76
CA SER A 53 -12.51 13.86 13.36
C SER A 53 -12.26 15.20 12.68
N ARG A 54 -11.26 15.27 11.78
CA ARG A 54 -10.89 16.49 11.05
C ARG A 54 -10.70 16.16 9.58
N LEU A 55 -11.48 16.82 8.73
CA LEU A 55 -11.31 16.79 7.29
C LEU A 55 -10.07 17.60 6.91
N ASP A 56 -9.26 17.08 5.99
CA ASP A 56 -8.10 17.83 5.51
C ASP A 56 -8.57 19.13 4.86
N LEU A 57 -9.37 19.05 3.80
CA LEU A 57 -9.79 20.24 3.07
C LEU A 57 -11.28 20.17 2.70
N VAL A 58 -12.01 21.25 3.01
CA VAL A 58 -13.40 21.42 2.59
C VAL A 58 -13.51 22.65 1.72
N VAL A 59 -14.12 22.50 0.55
CA VAL A 59 -14.35 23.57 -0.41
C VAL A 59 -15.78 24.06 -0.27
N HIS A 60 -15.93 25.39 -0.20
CA HIS A 60 -17.20 26.08 -0.12
C HIS A 60 -17.32 27.05 -1.30
N ARG A 61 -18.54 27.27 -1.78
CA ARG A 61 -18.81 28.43 -2.64
C ARG A 61 -18.74 29.70 -1.77
N GLU A 62 -18.15 30.76 -2.29
CA GLU A 62 -18.05 32.03 -1.57
C GLU A 62 -19.44 32.53 -1.11
N GLY A 63 -19.54 32.98 0.14
CA GLY A 63 -20.80 33.38 0.76
C GLY A 63 -21.69 32.23 1.26
N SER A 64 -21.34 30.97 0.97
CA SER A 64 -22.02 29.78 1.50
C SER A 64 -21.16 29.08 2.56
N ARG A 65 -21.83 28.46 3.54
CA ARG A 65 -21.20 27.52 4.49
C ARG A 65 -21.42 26.06 4.12
N GLU A 66 -22.17 25.80 3.04
CA GLU A 66 -22.43 24.45 2.57
C GLU A 66 -21.18 23.89 1.87
N PRO A 67 -20.69 22.70 2.25
CA PRO A 67 -19.60 22.03 1.54
C PRO A 67 -20.02 21.66 0.11
N VAL A 68 -19.21 22.02 -0.88
CA VAL A 68 -19.40 21.58 -2.29
C VAL A 68 -18.44 20.46 -2.67
N ALA A 69 -17.28 20.40 -2.02
CA ALA A 69 -16.33 19.32 -2.17
C ALA A 69 -15.54 19.09 -0.87
N VAL A 70 -15.09 17.86 -0.69
CA VAL A 70 -14.21 17.45 0.42
C VAL A 70 -13.04 16.71 -0.19
N LEU A 71 -11.82 17.08 0.18
CA LEU A 71 -10.59 16.44 -0.27
C LEU A 71 -9.87 15.88 0.95
N GLU A 72 -9.63 14.56 0.94
CA GLU A 72 -8.78 13.87 1.93
C GLU A 72 -7.43 13.57 1.27
N VAL A 73 -6.33 14.02 1.85
CA VAL A 73 -4.99 13.96 1.26
C VAL A 73 -4.18 12.85 1.90
N LYS A 74 -3.70 11.91 1.09
CA LYS A 74 -2.89 10.76 1.52
C LYS A 74 -1.62 10.61 0.70
N GLY A 75 -0.48 10.77 1.37
CA GLY A 75 0.83 10.51 0.79
C GLY A 75 1.16 9.02 0.84
N ALA A 76 1.11 8.45 2.05
CA ALA A 76 1.58 7.09 2.32
C ALA A 76 0.46 6.17 2.83
N ALA A 77 -0.24 6.59 3.88
CA ALA A 77 -1.17 5.72 4.59
C ALA A 77 -2.50 5.59 3.85
N GLY A 78 -3.03 4.36 3.81
CA GLY A 78 -4.46 4.17 3.58
C GLY A 78 -5.25 4.63 4.80
N GLU A 79 -6.53 4.95 4.60
CA GLU A 79 -7.41 5.26 5.72
C GLU A 79 -7.74 4.03 6.55
N HIS A 80 -7.90 4.23 7.87
CA HIS A 80 -8.29 3.16 8.78
C HIS A 80 -9.71 3.37 9.31
N GLY A 81 -10.51 2.30 9.24
CA GLY A 81 -11.85 2.24 9.81
C GLY A 81 -12.91 2.95 8.98
N ASP A 82 -13.87 3.57 9.66
CA ASP A 82 -15.08 4.20 9.15
C ASP A 82 -14.92 5.71 8.87
N GLN A 83 -13.69 6.25 8.87
CA GLN A 83 -13.42 7.69 8.74
C GLN A 83 -14.04 8.30 7.48
N LEU A 84 -13.76 7.72 6.31
CA LEU A 84 -14.30 8.18 5.03
C LEU A 84 -15.83 8.08 4.95
N ALA A 85 -16.43 7.10 5.65
CA ALA A 85 -17.88 6.96 5.73
C ALA A 85 -18.50 8.09 6.57
N ARG A 86 -17.93 8.39 7.75
CA ARG A 86 -18.37 9.53 8.58
C ARG A 86 -18.29 10.87 7.85
N TYR A 87 -17.27 11.04 7.01
CA TYR A 87 -17.10 12.24 6.21
C TYR A 87 -18.15 12.35 5.10
N ALA A 88 -18.48 11.24 4.45
CA ALA A 88 -19.59 11.17 3.50
C ALA A 88 -20.94 11.46 4.16
N GLU A 89 -21.16 10.96 5.38
CA GLU A 89 -22.36 11.26 6.17
C GLU A 89 -22.44 12.73 6.58
N TRP A 90 -21.31 13.38 6.87
CA TRP A 90 -21.26 14.79 7.26
C TRP A 90 -21.53 15.74 6.08
N ALA A 91 -21.08 15.40 4.87
CA ALA A 91 -21.30 16.19 3.66
C ALA A 91 -21.94 15.35 2.53
N PRO A 92 -23.20 14.92 2.68
CA PRO A 92 -23.84 13.97 1.77
C PRO A 92 -24.05 14.52 0.35
N SER A 93 -24.10 15.84 0.19
CA SER A 93 -24.26 16.52 -1.10
C SER A 93 -22.94 16.95 -1.74
N ALA A 94 -21.82 16.84 -1.03
CA ALA A 94 -20.52 17.27 -1.53
C ALA A 94 -19.88 16.21 -2.43
N LYS A 95 -19.08 16.65 -3.40
CA LYS A 95 -18.17 15.74 -4.11
C LYS A 95 -17.03 15.33 -3.19
N LEU A 96 -16.77 14.04 -3.04
CA LEU A 96 -15.73 13.54 -2.15
C LEU A 96 -14.54 13.04 -2.96
N PHE A 97 -13.33 13.53 -2.66
CA PHE A 97 -12.11 13.23 -3.40
C PHE A 97 -11.04 12.64 -2.48
N TYR A 98 -10.57 11.45 -2.82
CA TYR A 98 -9.47 10.78 -2.13
C TYR A 98 -8.18 11.05 -2.90
N CYS A 99 -7.42 12.01 -2.40
CA CYS A 99 -6.26 12.57 -3.07
C CYS A 99 -5.01 11.76 -2.71
N THR A 100 -4.45 11.04 -3.68
CA THR A 100 -3.20 10.29 -3.53
C THR A 100 -2.18 10.81 -4.50
N LEU A 101 -0.90 10.49 -4.30
CA LEU A 101 0.16 10.97 -5.20
C LEU A 101 -0.13 10.63 -6.67
N ASP A 102 -0.65 9.43 -6.94
CA ASP A 102 -0.90 8.91 -8.30
C ASP A 102 -2.37 8.80 -8.71
N GLY A 103 -3.32 9.07 -7.80
CA GLY A 103 -4.74 9.06 -8.12
C GLY A 103 -5.29 7.67 -8.43
N THR A 104 -4.74 6.61 -7.85
CA THR A 104 -5.19 5.23 -8.14
C THR A 104 -6.58 4.95 -7.54
N ALA A 105 -7.50 4.47 -8.38
CA ALA A 105 -8.88 4.14 -8.00
C ALA A 105 -9.00 3.05 -6.94
N THR A 106 -8.06 2.10 -6.88
CA THR A 106 -8.04 1.02 -5.89
C THR A 106 -7.90 1.51 -4.45
N ALA A 107 -7.50 2.77 -4.25
CA ALA A 107 -7.36 3.37 -2.93
C ALA A 107 -8.62 4.10 -2.43
N ALA A 108 -9.57 4.42 -3.32
CA ALA A 108 -10.73 5.25 -2.99
C ALA A 108 -12.00 4.38 -2.85
N PRO A 109 -12.58 4.21 -1.64
CA PRO A 109 -13.85 3.52 -1.48
C PRO A 109 -15.00 4.41 -1.95
N ALA A 110 -16.03 3.84 -2.60
CA ALA A 110 -17.23 4.59 -2.92
C ALA A 110 -17.84 5.22 -1.64
N PRO A 111 -18.34 6.48 -1.69
CA PRO A 111 -18.52 7.33 -2.88
C PRO A 111 -17.33 8.24 -3.23
N TRP A 112 -16.15 8.00 -2.68
CA TRP A 112 -14.96 8.82 -2.91
C TRP A 112 -14.39 8.62 -4.32
N GLN A 113 -14.04 9.72 -4.97
CA GLN A 113 -13.42 9.74 -6.28
C GLN A 113 -11.90 9.85 -6.13
N PRO A 114 -11.11 9.00 -6.80
CA PRO A 114 -9.66 9.12 -6.74
C PRO A 114 -9.20 10.40 -7.45
N LEU A 115 -8.22 11.10 -6.87
CA LEU A 115 -7.60 12.28 -7.47
C LEU A 115 -6.09 12.24 -7.29
N SER A 116 -5.34 12.49 -8.36
CA SER A 116 -3.87 12.57 -8.29
C SER A 116 -3.45 13.94 -7.76
N LEU A 117 -2.58 13.96 -6.75
CA LEU A 117 -1.95 15.19 -6.27
C LEU A 117 -1.06 15.82 -7.35
N VAL A 118 -0.37 15.01 -8.17
CA VAL A 118 0.41 15.53 -9.31
C VAL A 118 -0.52 16.28 -10.27
N ALA A 119 -1.66 15.69 -10.64
CA ALA A 119 -2.62 16.34 -11.53
C ALA A 119 -3.29 17.55 -10.87
N LEU A 120 -3.62 17.46 -9.59
CA LEU A 120 -4.27 18.53 -8.84
C LEU A 120 -3.38 19.76 -8.72
N PHE A 121 -2.13 19.62 -8.27
CA PHE A 121 -1.19 20.74 -8.24
C PHE A 121 -0.85 21.23 -9.65
N GLY A 122 -0.62 20.32 -10.60
CA GLY A 122 -0.31 20.68 -11.99
C GLY A 122 -1.39 21.49 -12.70
N ALA A 123 -2.64 21.48 -12.22
CA ALA A 123 -3.70 22.30 -12.79
C ALA A 123 -3.45 23.81 -12.67
N TRP A 124 -2.67 24.24 -11.67
CA TRP A 124 -2.31 25.66 -11.50
C TRP A 124 -1.23 26.14 -12.46
N HIS A 125 -0.60 25.27 -13.25
CA HIS A 125 0.40 25.67 -14.26
C HIS A 125 -0.12 26.80 -15.18
N GLY A 126 -1.40 26.73 -15.55
CA GLY A 126 -2.09 27.74 -16.38
C GLY A 126 -2.82 28.84 -15.59
N SER A 127 -2.57 28.96 -14.28
CA SER A 127 -3.22 29.97 -13.43
C SER A 127 -2.88 31.39 -13.90
N SER A 128 -3.86 32.28 -13.81
CA SER A 128 -3.65 33.71 -14.08
C SER A 128 -2.84 34.41 -12.99
N HIS A 129 -2.75 33.80 -11.81
CA HIS A 129 -1.96 34.31 -10.69
C HIS A 129 -0.53 33.76 -10.75
N VAL A 130 0.42 34.60 -11.16
CA VAL A 130 1.82 34.20 -11.46
C VAL A 130 2.53 33.44 -10.34
N TYR A 131 2.29 33.82 -9.08
CA TYR A 131 2.92 33.12 -7.94
C TYR A 131 2.26 31.76 -7.66
N ALA A 132 0.97 31.61 -7.98
CA ALA A 132 0.28 30.35 -7.78
C ALA A 132 0.74 29.34 -8.84
N ALA A 133 0.86 29.79 -10.10
CA ALA A 133 1.43 28.99 -11.18
C ALA A 133 2.87 28.55 -10.87
N TRP A 134 3.74 29.48 -10.48
CA TRP A 134 5.12 29.16 -10.12
C TRP A 134 5.22 28.15 -8.97
N LEU A 135 4.53 28.38 -7.86
CA LEU A 135 4.60 27.47 -6.71
C LEU A 135 4.04 26.07 -7.04
N ALA A 136 2.95 26.02 -7.81
CA ALA A 136 2.36 24.77 -8.25
C ALA A 136 3.31 23.96 -9.15
N ASP A 137 4.03 24.63 -10.06
CA ASP A 137 5.05 24.00 -10.90
C ASP A 137 6.21 23.43 -10.08
N GLU A 138 6.68 24.15 -9.06
CA GLU A 138 7.72 23.65 -8.15
C GLU A 138 7.22 22.42 -7.35
N ILE A 139 5.97 22.44 -6.89
CA ILE A 139 5.36 21.30 -6.18
C ILE A 139 5.21 20.10 -7.13
N ALA A 140 4.65 20.30 -8.32
CA ALA A 140 4.49 19.26 -9.32
C ALA A 140 5.85 18.69 -9.77
N GLY A 141 6.88 19.54 -9.85
CA GLY A 141 8.26 19.17 -10.12
C GLY A 141 8.91 18.30 -9.03
N VAL A 142 8.38 18.29 -7.80
CA VAL A 142 8.79 17.35 -6.74
C VAL A 142 7.94 16.08 -6.75
N LEU A 143 6.62 16.22 -6.84
CA LEU A 143 5.69 15.10 -6.76
C LEU A 143 5.76 14.18 -8.00
N GLY A 144 6.00 14.76 -9.18
CA GLY A 144 6.13 14.03 -10.44
C GLY A 144 7.27 13.00 -10.43
N PRO A 145 8.51 13.38 -10.07
CA PRO A 145 9.61 12.43 -9.89
C PRO A 145 9.30 11.33 -8.88
N TRP A 146 8.73 11.64 -7.70
CA TRP A 146 8.34 10.61 -6.74
C TRP A 146 7.33 9.61 -7.32
N ASN A 147 6.40 10.10 -8.12
CA ASN A 147 5.43 9.26 -8.82
C ASN A 147 6.07 8.31 -9.85
N GLN A 148 7.12 8.79 -10.55
CA GLN A 148 7.87 8.02 -11.54
C GLN A 148 8.84 7.02 -10.88
N GLU A 149 9.48 7.41 -9.77
CA GLU A 149 10.40 6.55 -9.01
C GLU A 149 9.75 5.23 -8.58
N ALA A 150 8.44 5.22 -8.34
CA ALA A 150 7.69 4.01 -7.99
C ALA A 150 7.66 2.92 -9.08
N ASP A 151 7.98 3.28 -10.33
CA ASP A 151 8.11 2.35 -11.44
C ASP A 151 9.58 1.97 -11.71
N GLY A 152 10.53 2.67 -11.08
CA GLY A 152 11.97 2.43 -11.21
C GLY A 152 12.51 1.40 -10.21
N VAL A 153 13.83 1.42 -10.05
CA VAL A 153 14.53 0.59 -9.05
C VAL A 153 14.18 1.09 -7.64
N ILE A 154 13.62 0.23 -6.81
CA ILE A 154 13.06 0.58 -5.50
C ILE A 154 14.13 1.22 -4.60
N GLY A 155 15.32 0.63 -4.56
CA GLY A 155 16.45 1.08 -3.74
C GLY A 155 17.10 2.40 -4.16
N ALA A 156 16.73 2.93 -5.34
CA ALA A 156 17.22 4.21 -5.84
C ALA A 156 16.24 5.38 -5.57
N SER A 157 15.09 5.10 -4.95
CA SER A 157 14.07 6.11 -4.67
C SER A 157 14.55 7.18 -3.68
N THR A 158 14.07 8.40 -3.87
CA THR A 158 14.37 9.56 -3.02
C THR A 158 13.13 10.12 -2.33
N GLY A 159 11.94 9.80 -2.84
CA GLY A 159 10.67 10.25 -2.27
C GLY A 159 10.21 9.45 -1.06
N PRO A 160 9.70 10.11 0.01
CA PRO A 160 9.26 9.44 1.24
C PRO A 160 8.02 8.56 1.04
N TYR A 161 7.26 8.78 -0.04
CA TYR A 161 6.05 8.03 -0.36
C TYR A 161 6.27 6.92 -1.38
N VAL A 162 7.47 6.78 -1.95
CA VAL A 162 7.72 5.85 -3.06
C VAL A 162 7.51 4.41 -2.65
N ALA A 163 7.97 4.01 -1.47
CA ALA A 163 7.75 2.65 -0.96
C ALA A 163 6.24 2.31 -0.85
N ASN A 164 5.39 3.26 -0.46
CA ASN A 164 3.94 3.08 -0.41
C ASN A 164 3.33 2.96 -1.81
N LEU A 165 3.80 3.76 -2.76
CA LEU A 165 3.37 3.65 -4.15
C LEU A 165 3.75 2.30 -4.76
N VAL A 166 4.98 1.84 -4.52
CA VAL A 166 5.45 0.52 -4.96
C VAL A 166 4.55 -0.58 -4.42
N THR A 167 4.23 -0.60 -3.12
CA THR A 167 3.37 -1.65 -2.56
C THR A 167 1.95 -1.58 -3.09
N ARG A 168 1.34 -0.39 -3.19
CA ARG A 168 -0.01 -0.20 -3.75
C ARG A 168 -0.12 -0.65 -5.21
N ARG A 169 0.80 -0.19 -6.07
CA ARG A 169 0.80 -0.54 -7.49
C ARG A 169 1.08 -2.01 -7.73
N THR A 170 2.03 -2.58 -6.98
CA THR A 170 2.32 -4.01 -7.05
C THR A 170 1.10 -4.82 -6.64
N ALA A 171 0.47 -4.49 -5.50
CA ALA A 171 -0.75 -5.15 -5.03
C ALA A 171 -1.86 -5.09 -6.08
N ALA A 172 -2.13 -3.91 -6.65
CA ALA A 172 -3.13 -3.76 -7.71
C ALA A 172 -2.83 -4.64 -8.94
N ALA A 173 -1.56 -4.75 -9.34
CA ALA A 173 -1.15 -5.54 -10.51
C ALA A 173 -1.29 -7.06 -10.32
N VAL A 174 -1.24 -7.55 -9.08
CA VAL A 174 -1.27 -9.00 -8.77
C VAL A 174 -2.52 -9.44 -7.99
N GLY A 175 -3.52 -8.56 -7.85
CA GLY A 175 -4.74 -8.86 -7.09
C GLY A 175 -4.52 -8.98 -5.57
N GLY A 176 -3.54 -8.26 -5.03
CA GLY A 176 -3.20 -8.23 -3.61
C GLY A 176 -3.85 -7.08 -2.84
N VAL A 177 -3.49 -6.99 -1.57
CA VAL A 177 -3.87 -5.90 -0.66
C VAL A 177 -2.62 -5.21 -0.14
N ALA A 178 -2.53 -3.90 -0.34
CA ALA A 178 -1.49 -3.07 0.26
C ALA A 178 -1.94 -2.55 1.64
N GLY A 179 -0.97 -2.32 2.53
CA GLY A 179 -1.22 -1.78 3.86
C GLY A 179 0.07 -1.39 4.55
N SER A 180 0.03 -1.34 5.87
CA SER A 180 1.19 -1.01 6.70
C SER A 180 1.33 -1.98 7.87
N THR A 181 2.57 -2.25 8.25
CA THR A 181 2.90 -2.93 9.50
C THR A 181 2.59 -2.04 10.71
N THR A 182 2.63 -2.57 11.95
CA THR A 182 2.40 -1.78 13.17
C THR A 182 3.34 -0.56 13.29
N PRO A 183 4.64 -0.63 12.92
CA PRO A 183 5.51 0.55 12.86
C PRO A 183 5.23 1.50 11.68
N GLY A 184 4.21 1.25 10.87
CA GLY A 184 3.88 2.06 9.70
C GLY A 184 4.67 1.73 8.44
N MET A 185 5.47 0.66 8.43
CA MET A 185 6.23 0.29 7.21
C MET A 185 5.28 -0.23 6.13
N PRO A 186 5.40 0.23 4.88
CA PRO A 186 4.58 -0.25 3.78
C PRO A 186 4.72 -1.75 3.60
N MET A 187 3.61 -2.41 3.36
CA MET A 187 3.58 -3.83 3.02
C MET A 187 2.49 -4.12 1.99
N LEU A 188 2.59 -5.29 1.38
CA LEU A 188 1.50 -5.88 0.60
C LEU A 188 1.39 -7.37 0.90
N VAL A 189 0.20 -7.91 0.75
CA VAL A 189 -0.09 -9.33 0.89
C VAL A 189 -0.88 -9.79 -0.33
N VAL A 190 -0.49 -10.93 -0.88
CA VAL A 190 -1.18 -11.59 -1.99
C VAL A 190 -1.40 -13.03 -1.58
N PHE A 191 -2.61 -13.56 -1.77
CA PHE A 191 -2.94 -14.90 -1.34
C PHE A 191 -3.95 -15.58 -2.25
N ARG A 192 -3.95 -16.91 -2.24
CA ARG A 192 -4.93 -17.77 -2.89
C ARG A 192 -5.51 -18.75 -1.87
N ALA A 193 -6.64 -19.37 -2.19
CA ALA A 193 -7.14 -20.50 -1.40
C ALA A 193 -6.10 -21.62 -1.40
N HIS A 194 -5.89 -22.26 -0.27
CA HIS A 194 -5.00 -23.42 -0.18
C HIS A 194 -5.73 -24.66 -0.76
N PRO A 195 -5.26 -25.31 -1.84
CA PRO A 195 -6.01 -26.39 -2.51
C PRO A 195 -6.35 -27.59 -1.62
N GLY A 196 -5.43 -27.97 -0.71
CA GLY A 196 -5.66 -29.04 0.26
C GLY A 196 -6.24 -28.60 1.62
N GLY A 197 -6.64 -27.33 1.77
CA GLY A 197 -7.07 -26.75 3.04
C GLY A 197 -8.57 -26.46 3.11
N GLY A 198 -9.06 -26.13 4.31
CA GLY A 198 -10.45 -25.67 4.49
C GLY A 198 -10.71 -24.28 3.91
N ALA A 199 -11.96 -23.81 4.01
CA ALA A 199 -12.42 -22.53 3.44
C ALA A 199 -11.62 -21.29 3.92
N ASP A 200 -10.96 -21.38 5.09
CA ASP A 200 -10.14 -20.31 5.67
C ASP A 200 -8.63 -20.51 5.48
N ALA A 201 -8.21 -21.58 4.77
CA ALA A 201 -6.81 -21.87 4.51
C ALA A 201 -6.32 -21.14 3.26
N ARG A 202 -5.12 -20.56 3.34
CA ARG A 202 -4.51 -19.75 2.29
C ARG A 202 -3.04 -20.09 2.11
N ILE A 203 -2.57 -20.01 0.87
CA ILE A 203 -1.16 -19.82 0.53
C ILE A 203 -0.95 -18.37 0.10
N GLY A 204 0.20 -17.79 0.38
CA GLY A 204 0.41 -16.39 0.06
C GLY A 204 1.86 -15.94 0.07
N VAL A 205 2.04 -14.68 -0.32
CA VAL A 205 3.30 -13.94 -0.20
C VAL A 205 3.01 -12.61 0.48
N ASP A 206 3.81 -12.30 1.49
CA ASP A 206 3.83 -11.04 2.22
C ASP A 206 5.15 -10.32 1.93
N VAL A 207 5.09 -9.09 1.41
CA VAL A 207 6.26 -8.26 1.13
C VAL A 207 6.23 -7.01 2.02
N ARG A 208 7.32 -6.72 2.72
CA ARG A 208 7.41 -5.60 3.67
C ARG A 208 8.64 -4.75 3.43
N CYS A 209 8.45 -3.43 3.37
CA CYS A 209 9.54 -2.50 3.53
C CYS A 209 10.12 -2.62 4.95
N ASN A 210 11.45 -2.63 5.06
CA ASN A 210 12.12 -2.78 6.36
C ASN A 210 12.50 -1.42 6.97
N ASN A 211 12.73 -0.40 6.14
CA ASN A 211 13.15 0.92 6.60
C ASN A 211 12.77 2.02 5.59
N LEU A 212 11.86 2.92 5.99
CA LEU A 212 11.48 4.08 5.17
C LEU A 212 12.57 5.16 5.06
N THR A 213 13.53 5.18 5.97
CA THR A 213 14.61 6.19 6.00
C THR A 213 15.84 5.78 5.19
N ASN A 214 15.95 4.50 4.84
CA ASN A 214 17.01 3.97 4.00
C ASN A 214 16.40 3.21 2.81
N PRO A 215 16.21 3.85 1.65
CA PRO A 215 15.55 3.20 0.50
C PRO A 215 16.30 1.97 0.00
N ALA A 216 17.63 1.92 0.17
CA ALA A 216 18.47 0.79 -0.23
C ALA A 216 18.43 -0.40 0.76
N GLU A 217 17.78 -0.26 1.92
CA GLU A 217 17.63 -1.36 2.87
C GLU A 217 16.78 -2.48 2.26
N SER A 218 17.23 -3.71 2.40
CA SER A 218 16.51 -4.87 1.88
C SER A 218 15.07 -4.96 2.39
N TRP A 219 14.14 -5.33 1.53
CA TRP A 219 12.76 -5.62 1.94
C TRP A 219 12.62 -7.07 2.37
N LEU A 220 11.56 -7.39 3.11
CA LEU A 220 11.23 -8.77 3.46
C LEU A 220 10.26 -9.35 2.43
N PHE A 221 10.52 -10.57 1.98
CA PHE A 221 9.65 -11.37 1.12
C PHE A 221 9.35 -12.69 1.82
N ARG A 222 8.08 -12.94 2.11
CA ARG A 222 7.64 -14.00 3.03
C ARG A 222 6.54 -14.86 2.41
N PRO A 223 6.90 -15.94 1.70
CA PRO A 223 5.96 -16.99 1.34
C PRO A 223 5.39 -17.63 2.60
N PHE A 224 4.09 -17.87 2.62
CA PHE A 224 3.41 -18.35 3.82
C PHE A 224 2.25 -19.30 3.54
N VAL A 225 1.89 -20.03 4.59
CA VAL A 225 0.60 -20.73 4.74
C VAL A 225 -0.13 -20.11 5.92
N GLN A 226 -1.43 -19.89 5.78
CA GLN A 226 -2.27 -19.30 6.83
C GLN A 226 -3.59 -20.06 6.94
N VAL A 227 -4.10 -20.19 8.17
CA VAL A 227 -5.49 -20.61 8.43
C VAL A 227 -6.17 -19.58 9.34
N GLY A 228 -7.37 -19.14 8.97
CA GLY A 228 -8.12 -18.15 9.75
C GLY A 228 -7.61 -16.71 9.54
N THR A 229 -7.83 -15.84 10.54
CA THR A 229 -7.45 -14.42 10.45
C THR A 229 -6.41 -14.05 11.50
N TRP A 230 -5.59 -13.05 11.18
CA TRP A 230 -4.64 -12.46 12.15
C TRP A 230 -5.34 -11.73 13.30
N ALA A 231 -6.48 -11.10 12.99
CA ALA A 231 -7.21 -10.24 13.93
C ALA A 231 -7.72 -11.05 15.13
N ASP A 232 -8.17 -12.28 14.89
CA ASP A 232 -8.72 -13.16 15.91
C ASP A 232 -8.20 -14.61 15.74
N PRO A 233 -6.98 -14.90 16.21
CA PRO A 233 -6.35 -16.21 16.03
C PRO A 233 -6.92 -17.26 17.00
N THR A 234 -7.70 -18.20 16.49
CA THR A 234 -8.29 -19.28 17.31
C THR A 234 -7.32 -20.45 17.53
N PRO A 235 -7.42 -21.18 18.65
CA PRO A 235 -6.63 -22.40 18.85
C PRO A 235 -6.78 -23.43 17.72
N ALA A 236 -7.98 -23.57 17.16
CA ALA A 236 -8.26 -24.47 16.04
C ALA A 236 -7.48 -24.09 14.77
N ALA A 237 -7.44 -22.79 14.43
CA ALA A 237 -6.65 -22.30 13.30
C ALA A 237 -5.15 -22.55 13.50
N LYS A 238 -4.64 -22.33 14.72
CA LYS A 238 -3.23 -22.58 15.05
C LYS A 238 -2.83 -24.04 14.90
N LEU A 239 -3.73 -24.96 15.24
CA LEU A 239 -3.50 -26.38 15.08
C LEU A 239 -3.58 -26.79 13.60
N ALA A 240 -4.55 -26.24 12.86
CA ALA A 240 -4.82 -26.58 11.47
C ALA A 240 -3.73 -26.09 10.50
N VAL A 241 -3.04 -24.98 10.79
CA VAL A 241 -1.99 -24.45 9.90
C VAL A 241 -0.73 -25.33 9.88
N GLN A 242 -0.43 -26.03 10.98
CA GLN A 242 0.80 -26.84 11.13
C GLN A 242 0.92 -27.93 10.05
N PRO A 243 -0.05 -28.84 9.86
CA PRO A 243 0.06 -29.88 8.84
C PRO A 243 0.09 -29.33 7.41
N LEU A 244 -0.60 -28.21 7.14
CA LEU A 244 -0.58 -27.58 5.81
C LEU A 244 0.81 -26.97 5.50
N ALA A 245 1.41 -26.29 6.47
CA ALA A 245 2.76 -25.75 6.32
C ALA A 245 3.81 -26.87 6.22
N ALA A 246 3.67 -27.95 6.98
CA ALA A 246 4.55 -29.12 6.90
C ALA A 246 4.50 -29.77 5.51
N ALA A 247 3.31 -29.91 4.92
CA ALA A 247 3.15 -30.46 3.57
C ALA A 247 3.80 -29.59 2.48
N LEU A 248 3.97 -28.28 2.73
CA LEU A 248 4.62 -27.34 1.83
C LEU A 248 6.05 -26.96 2.25
N GLN A 249 6.63 -27.63 3.25
CA GLN A 249 7.92 -27.22 3.82
C GLN A 249 9.01 -27.16 2.74
N ASP A 250 9.15 -28.20 1.93
CA ASP A 250 10.16 -28.25 0.86
C ASP A 250 9.95 -27.14 -0.17
N ALA A 251 8.69 -26.86 -0.54
CA ALA A 251 8.33 -25.81 -1.51
C ALA A 251 8.54 -24.38 -0.97
N LEU A 252 8.49 -24.19 0.36
CA LEU A 252 8.68 -22.88 0.99
C LEU A 252 10.16 -22.53 1.21
N THR A 253 11.08 -23.49 1.09
CA THR A 253 12.50 -23.30 1.36
C THR A 253 13.24 -22.58 0.23
N TRP A 254 14.41 -22.03 0.55
CA TRP A 254 15.26 -21.36 -0.41
C TRP A 254 15.57 -22.18 -1.68
N PRO A 255 15.99 -23.46 -1.62
CA PRO A 255 16.26 -24.23 -2.82
C PRO A 255 15.09 -24.29 -3.81
N ALA A 256 13.86 -24.43 -3.33
CA ALA A 256 12.66 -24.47 -4.16
C ALA A 256 12.29 -23.08 -4.71
N ILE A 257 12.24 -22.07 -3.83
CA ILE A 257 11.91 -20.70 -4.23
C ILE A 257 12.91 -20.18 -5.27
N ARG A 258 14.21 -20.46 -5.10
CA ARG A 258 15.27 -20.07 -6.04
C ARG A 258 15.04 -20.58 -7.46
N GLN A 259 14.40 -21.74 -7.63
CA GLN A 259 14.17 -22.33 -8.95
C GLN A 259 13.07 -21.61 -9.74
N VAL A 260 12.16 -20.91 -9.06
CA VAL A 260 10.97 -20.30 -9.70
C VAL A 260 11.09 -18.79 -9.87
N VAL A 261 11.97 -18.11 -9.14
CA VAL A 261 12.27 -16.70 -9.38
C VAL A 261 13.26 -16.49 -10.53
N LYS A 262 12.94 -15.55 -11.43
CA LYS A 262 13.70 -15.27 -12.66
C LYS A 262 15.15 -14.83 -12.41
N ASP A 263 15.38 -13.96 -11.42
CA ASP A 263 16.71 -13.55 -10.97
C ASP A 263 16.88 -13.98 -9.50
N PRO A 264 17.41 -15.17 -9.21
CA PRO A 264 17.59 -15.61 -7.84
C PRO A 264 18.60 -14.76 -7.07
N GLY A 265 19.45 -13.98 -7.75
CA GLY A 265 20.46 -13.14 -7.09
C GLY A 265 19.87 -11.96 -6.32
N VAL A 266 18.57 -11.69 -6.45
CA VAL A 266 17.89 -10.61 -5.71
C VAL A 266 17.25 -11.08 -4.40
N LEU A 267 17.17 -12.39 -4.15
CA LEU A 267 16.67 -12.94 -2.90
C LEU A 267 17.83 -13.53 -2.10
N ASN A 268 17.87 -13.19 -0.82
CA ASN A 268 18.82 -13.73 0.14
C ASN A 268 18.04 -14.39 1.29
N PRO A 269 18.15 -15.72 1.48
CA PRO A 269 17.45 -16.41 2.57
C PRO A 269 17.98 -16.09 3.96
N GLY A 270 19.11 -15.38 4.07
CA GLY A 270 19.87 -15.33 5.31
C GLY A 270 20.45 -16.71 5.63
N GLY A 271 20.36 -17.13 6.90
CA GLY A 271 20.72 -18.48 7.33
C GLY A 271 19.49 -19.41 7.39
N ASN A 272 19.71 -20.71 7.15
CA ASN A 272 18.73 -21.81 7.19
C ASN A 272 17.59 -21.73 6.15
N ASP A 273 17.89 -21.39 4.89
CA ASP A 273 16.95 -21.51 3.77
C ASP A 273 15.61 -20.76 3.94
N GLY A 274 15.63 -19.67 4.70
CA GLY A 274 14.46 -18.83 5.01
C GLY A 274 13.70 -19.26 6.27
N LEU A 275 14.16 -20.27 6.99
CA LEU A 275 13.66 -20.68 8.31
C LEU A 275 14.44 -19.99 9.43
N ARG A 276 13.82 -19.84 10.61
CA ARG A 276 14.48 -19.28 11.80
C ARG A 276 15.06 -20.38 12.67
N ASN A 277 16.22 -20.12 13.28
CA ASN A 277 16.72 -20.93 14.37
C ASN A 277 16.02 -20.54 15.67
N PRO A 278 15.29 -21.46 16.34
CA PRO A 278 14.72 -21.17 17.65
C PRO A 278 15.85 -21.03 18.69
N PRO A 279 15.69 -20.15 19.70
CA PRO A 279 16.64 -20.06 20.80
C PRO A 279 16.83 -21.43 21.47
N GLY A 280 18.05 -21.97 21.43
CA GLY A 280 18.40 -23.26 22.05
C GLY A 280 17.88 -24.51 21.34
N GLY A 281 17.25 -24.40 20.16
CA GLY A 281 16.84 -25.56 19.38
C GLY A 281 17.81 -25.90 18.25
N THR A 282 17.80 -27.16 17.83
CA THR A 282 18.68 -27.70 16.78
C THR A 282 18.04 -27.76 15.41
N GLN A 283 16.73 -27.55 15.31
CA GLN A 283 15.98 -27.63 14.06
C GLN A 283 15.42 -26.25 13.65
N PRO A 284 15.66 -25.80 12.41
CA PRO A 284 15.03 -24.59 11.89
C PRO A 284 13.50 -24.73 11.86
N ILE A 285 12.79 -23.65 12.18
CA ILE A 285 11.32 -23.58 12.21
C ILE A 285 10.82 -22.43 11.36
N PHE A 286 9.53 -22.45 11.00
CA PHE A 286 8.89 -21.30 10.35
C PHE A 286 8.90 -20.05 11.24
N TYR A 287 8.90 -18.89 10.59
CA TYR A 287 8.48 -17.66 11.22
C TYR A 287 6.99 -17.76 11.54
N ASP A 288 6.63 -17.29 12.72
CA ASP A 288 5.27 -17.40 13.24
C ASP A 288 4.64 -16.02 13.43
N ASP A 289 3.40 -15.95 12.99
CA ASP A 289 2.57 -14.78 12.96
C ASP A 289 1.29 -15.12 13.77
N ARG A 290 1.41 -15.05 15.10
CA ARG A 290 0.39 -15.39 16.12
C ARG A 290 -0.08 -16.85 16.12
N GLY A 291 0.66 -17.77 15.55
CA GLY A 291 0.32 -19.19 15.45
C GLY A 291 -0.53 -19.56 14.24
N VAL A 292 -1.07 -18.58 13.49
CA VAL A 292 -2.06 -18.80 12.43
C VAL A 292 -1.51 -18.63 11.02
N ARG A 293 -0.33 -18.02 10.89
CA ARG A 293 0.43 -17.90 9.66
C ARG A 293 1.86 -18.37 9.91
N LEU A 294 2.32 -19.30 9.10
CA LEU A 294 3.67 -19.84 9.12
C LEU A 294 4.36 -19.47 7.81
N ALA A 295 5.54 -18.87 7.90
CA ALA A 295 6.23 -18.29 6.76
C ALA A 295 7.73 -18.63 6.74
N THR A 296 8.29 -18.71 5.55
CA THR A 296 9.72 -18.48 5.34
C THR A 296 9.98 -16.99 5.12
N GLN A 297 11.23 -16.55 5.26
CA GLN A 297 11.59 -15.15 5.10
C GLN A 297 12.87 -15.01 4.27
N PHE A 298 12.78 -14.19 3.22
CA PHE A 298 13.88 -13.82 2.35
C PHE A 298 14.06 -12.30 2.39
N LYS A 299 15.29 -11.84 2.22
CA LYS A 299 15.63 -10.44 2.00
C LYS A 299 15.69 -10.16 0.50
N VAL A 300 14.96 -9.14 0.05
CA VAL A 300 14.98 -8.67 -1.34
C VAL A 300 16.03 -7.57 -1.47
N ASP A 301 16.98 -7.72 -2.39
CA ASP A 301 17.87 -6.66 -2.81
C ASP A 301 17.12 -5.65 -3.68
N VAL A 302 16.53 -4.66 -3.02
CA VAL A 302 15.75 -3.61 -3.67
C VAL A 302 16.58 -2.67 -4.54
N THR A 303 17.91 -2.71 -4.47
CA THR A 303 18.80 -1.92 -5.35
C THR A 303 18.86 -2.44 -6.78
N ARG A 304 18.24 -3.59 -7.04
CA ARG A 304 18.19 -4.24 -8.36
C ARG A 304 16.76 -4.59 -8.82
N VAL A 305 15.77 -4.29 -8.00
CA VAL A 305 14.39 -4.76 -8.16
C VAL A 305 13.47 -3.58 -8.40
N THR A 306 12.62 -3.69 -9.42
CA THR A 306 11.50 -2.78 -9.66
C THR A 306 10.21 -3.39 -9.10
N ARG A 307 9.11 -2.62 -9.08
CA ARG A 307 7.79 -3.17 -8.73
C ARG A 307 7.32 -4.27 -9.68
N PHE A 308 7.75 -4.25 -10.94
CA PHE A 308 7.38 -5.27 -11.93
C PHE A 308 8.09 -6.59 -11.64
N ASP A 309 9.35 -6.52 -11.20
CA ASP A 309 10.10 -7.69 -10.75
C ASP A 309 9.47 -8.27 -9.48
N LEU A 310 9.09 -7.42 -8.50
CA LEU A 310 8.33 -7.87 -7.33
C LEU A 310 7.04 -8.60 -7.72
N ALA A 311 6.23 -8.02 -8.61
CA ALA A 311 5.00 -8.64 -9.09
C ALA A 311 5.26 -10.01 -9.73
N ALA A 312 6.28 -10.12 -10.58
CA ALA A 312 6.65 -11.38 -11.22
C ALA A 312 7.11 -12.43 -10.20
N MET A 313 7.92 -12.04 -9.20
CA MET A 313 8.36 -12.94 -8.13
C MET A 313 7.18 -13.44 -7.29
N ILE A 314 6.24 -12.56 -6.93
CA ILE A 314 5.03 -12.95 -6.19
C ILE A 314 4.24 -13.98 -6.99
N THR A 315 3.93 -13.71 -8.25
CA THR A 315 3.14 -14.62 -9.09
C THR A 315 3.83 -15.98 -9.25
N ALA A 316 5.13 -15.99 -9.55
CA ALA A 316 5.88 -17.23 -9.73
C ALA A 316 5.90 -18.09 -8.46
N VAL A 317 6.06 -17.48 -7.29
CA VAL A 317 6.03 -18.19 -6.00
C VAL A 317 4.63 -18.71 -5.69
N LEU A 318 3.56 -17.95 -5.96
CA LEU A 318 2.20 -18.43 -5.74
C LEU A 318 1.85 -19.62 -6.64
N ASP A 319 2.21 -19.54 -7.92
CA ASP A 319 2.00 -20.65 -8.88
C ASP A 319 2.77 -21.89 -8.45
N HIS A 320 4.00 -21.72 -7.95
CA HIS A 320 4.81 -22.81 -7.41
C HIS A 320 4.16 -23.48 -6.18
N LEU A 321 3.70 -22.68 -5.21
CA LEU A 321 3.07 -23.20 -4.01
C LEU A 321 1.76 -23.93 -4.34
N GLU A 322 0.96 -23.40 -5.26
CA GLU A 322 -0.28 -24.03 -5.72
C GLU A 322 0.00 -25.38 -6.42
N ALA A 323 1.00 -25.44 -7.30
CA ALA A 323 1.41 -26.69 -7.93
C ALA A 323 1.91 -27.73 -6.90
N ALA A 324 2.72 -27.30 -5.92
CA ALA A 324 3.23 -28.17 -4.87
C ALA A 324 2.11 -28.80 -4.02
N THR A 325 1.02 -28.07 -3.76
CA THR A 325 -0.13 -28.64 -3.04
C THR A 325 -0.86 -29.73 -3.82
N THR A 326 -0.77 -29.75 -5.16
CA THR A 326 -1.48 -30.73 -6.00
C THR A 326 -0.70 -32.05 -6.13
N VAL A 327 0.63 -31.99 -6.08
CA VAL A 327 1.51 -33.17 -6.17
C VAL A 327 1.59 -33.93 -4.84
N GLY A 328 1.36 -33.24 -3.72
CA GLY A 328 1.47 -33.79 -2.35
C GLY A 328 0.23 -34.47 -1.78
N VAL A 329 -0.89 -34.57 -2.51
CA VAL A 329 -2.09 -35.29 -2.05
C VAL A 329 -2.02 -36.73 -2.59
N PRO A 330 -1.56 -37.72 -1.80
CA PRO A 330 -1.83 -39.10 -2.16
C PRO A 330 -3.35 -39.26 -2.26
N ALA A 331 -3.83 -39.76 -3.39
CA ALA A 331 -5.24 -40.09 -3.55
C ALA A 331 -5.65 -40.97 -2.36
N VAL A 332 -6.49 -40.43 -1.48
CA VAL A 332 -7.16 -41.24 -0.47
C VAL A 332 -8.11 -42.11 -1.26
N THR A 333 -7.67 -43.31 -1.64
CA THR A 333 -8.56 -44.38 -2.07
C THR A 333 -9.46 -44.66 -0.89
N THR A 334 -10.68 -44.14 -0.93
CA THR A 334 -11.78 -44.60 -0.11
C THR A 334 -12.01 -46.06 -0.48
N GLY A 335 -11.39 -46.96 0.28
CA GLY A 335 -11.73 -48.37 0.24
C GLY A 335 -13.19 -48.51 0.69
N GLU A 336 -14.03 -48.91 -0.25
CA GLU A 336 -15.30 -49.58 0.02
C GLU A 336 -15.05 -50.94 0.68
#